data_AF-A0AAD7R2M1-F1
#
_entry.id   AF-A0AAD7R2M1-F1
#
_cell.length_a   1.000
_cell.length_b   1.000
_cell.length_c   1.000
_cell.angle_alpha   90.00
_cell.angle_beta   90.00
_cell.angle_gamma   90.00
#
_symmetry.space_group_name_H-M   'P 1'
#
loop_
_entity.id
_entity.type
_entity.pdbx_description
1 polymer ?
#
loop_
_entity_poly.entity_id
_entity_poly.type
_entity_poly.pdbx_seq_one_letter_code
_entity_poly.pdbx_strand_id
1 'polypeptide(L)'
;MIGVDLIGPFKASSRNGNRYCLTATDFFTKWVEAIPIQDKTAAATSQALMDIFHTHGAPEVILTDQGREFWNKVNVQASTNYSPYRLMYGREPRLSSEITGDIPPLVEVDGIDEDTVADYLQARAEKDEEVFDKVRLNVEKAQEKKRETYRRRIKKGTKCFKILPGMEVLKKDERKRGRLGRTMDPDWPTQYRVTEVGDNNLVQLETLDGHQLKTQTPYASVKPLEK
;
A
#
# COMPACT_ATOMS: atom_id res chain seq x y z
N MET A 1 -1.14 -11.04 -25.40
CA MET A 1 -0.44 -10.37 -24.27
C MET A 1 -0.65 -8.88 -24.44
N ILE A 2 -1.13 -8.18 -23.41
CA ILE A 2 -1.33 -6.72 -23.48
C ILE A 2 -0.31 -6.00 -22.62
N GLY A 3 0.19 -4.86 -23.07
CA GLY A 3 1.01 -3.93 -22.31
C GLY A 3 0.16 -2.80 -21.77
N VAL A 4 0.21 -2.53 -20.46
CA VAL A 4 -0.59 -1.48 -19.82
C VAL A 4 0.31 -0.43 -19.19
N ASP A 5 0.01 0.84 -19.43
CA ASP A 5 0.77 2.00 -18.93
C ASP A 5 -0.16 3.13 -18.45
N LEU A 6 0.34 3.99 -17.55
CA LEU A 6 -0.39 5.10 -16.93
C LEU A 6 0.30 6.45 -17.21
N ILE A 7 -0.23 7.15 -18.21
CA ILE A 7 0.32 8.42 -18.70
C ILE A 7 -0.30 9.61 -17.95
N GLY A 8 0.54 10.56 -17.50
CA GLY A 8 0.13 11.82 -16.87
C GLY A 8 0.99 12.20 -15.65
N PRO A 9 0.65 13.28 -14.92
CA PRO A 9 -0.61 14.02 -14.98
C PRO A 9 -0.69 15.03 -16.14
N PHE A 10 -1.86 15.10 -16.77
CA PHE A 10 -2.27 16.11 -17.74
C PHE A 10 -3.08 17.22 -17.06
N LYS A 11 -3.33 18.32 -17.80
CA LYS A 11 -4.32 19.33 -17.38
C LYS A 11 -5.69 18.67 -17.27
N ALA A 12 -6.38 18.93 -16.17
CA ALA A 12 -7.69 18.34 -15.90
C ALA A 12 -8.67 18.67 -17.04
N SER A 13 -9.37 17.65 -17.54
CA SER A 13 -10.38 17.85 -18.58
C SER A 13 -11.55 18.68 -18.04
N SER A 14 -12.06 19.60 -18.86
CA SER A 14 -13.12 20.55 -18.45
C SER A 14 -14.44 19.88 -18.06
N ARG A 15 -14.69 18.66 -18.56
CA ARG A 15 -15.97 17.95 -18.36
C ARG A 15 -15.96 17.03 -17.13
N ASN A 16 -14.92 16.20 -17.00
CA ASN A 16 -14.88 15.12 -16.01
C ASN A 16 -13.67 15.19 -15.07
N GLY A 17 -12.80 16.20 -15.20
CA GLY A 17 -11.63 16.34 -14.35
C GLY A 17 -10.57 15.24 -14.53
N ASN A 18 -10.57 14.54 -15.68
CA ASN A 18 -9.62 13.46 -15.95
C ASN A 18 -8.21 14.04 -16.09
N ARG A 19 -7.25 13.45 -15.37
CA ARG A 19 -5.85 13.91 -15.32
C ARG A 19 -4.86 12.86 -15.79
N TYR A 20 -5.30 11.63 -15.99
CA TYR A 20 -4.44 10.53 -16.39
C TYR A 20 -5.10 9.75 -17.53
N CYS A 21 -4.29 9.00 -18.25
CA CYS A 21 -4.74 8.11 -19.30
C CYS A 21 -4.14 6.72 -19.07
N LEU A 22 -4.99 5.72 -18.94
CA LEU A 22 -4.60 4.31 -18.96
C LEU A 22 -4.50 3.88 -20.42
N THR A 23 -3.34 3.43 -20.85
CA THR A 23 -3.15 2.86 -22.18
C THR A 23 -3.00 1.36 -22.09
N ALA A 24 -3.67 0.61 -22.95
CA ALA A 24 -3.54 -0.83 -23.12
C ALA A 24 -3.19 -1.12 -24.58
N THR A 25 -2.05 -1.77 -24.80
CA THR A 25 -1.53 -2.12 -26.13
C THR A 25 -1.50 -3.63 -26.26
N ASP A 26 -2.28 -4.21 -27.16
CA ASP A 26 -2.10 -5.62 -27.49
C ASP A 26 -0.84 -5.82 -28.32
N PHE A 27 0.07 -6.66 -27.83
CA PHE A 27 1.34 -6.89 -28.51
C PHE A 27 1.20 -7.74 -29.78
N PHE A 28 0.12 -8.52 -29.91
CA PHE A 28 -0.12 -9.33 -31.11
C PHE A 28 -0.66 -8.48 -32.26
N THR A 29 -1.82 -7.85 -32.06
CA THR A 29 -2.46 -7.01 -33.09
C THR A 29 -1.88 -5.61 -33.23
N LYS A 30 -1.06 -5.17 -32.26
CA LYS A 30 -0.63 -3.78 -32.08
C LYS A 30 -1.78 -2.79 -31.88
N TRP A 31 -2.97 -3.28 -31.52
CA TRP A 31 -4.11 -2.44 -31.16
C TRP A 31 -3.82 -1.68 -29.88
N VAL A 32 -4.16 -0.39 -29.85
CA VAL A 32 -3.95 0.48 -28.69
C VAL A 32 -5.28 1.09 -28.28
N GLU A 33 -5.63 0.91 -27.01
CA GLU A 33 -6.79 1.53 -26.39
C GLU A 33 -6.34 2.47 -25.25
N ALA A 34 -7.00 3.61 -25.12
CA ALA A 34 -6.62 4.68 -24.20
C ALA A 34 -7.86 5.18 -23.43
N ILE A 35 -7.90 4.93 -22.13
CA ILE A 35 -9.03 5.29 -21.26
C ILE A 35 -8.63 6.42 -20.31
N PRO A 36 -9.35 7.55 -20.35
CA PRO A 36 -9.06 8.68 -19.47
C PRO A 36 -9.61 8.44 -18.06
N ILE A 37 -8.78 8.66 -17.03
CA ILE A 37 -9.12 8.47 -15.61
C ILE A 37 -8.77 9.72 -14.77
N GLN A 38 -9.45 9.89 -13.64
CA GLN A 38 -9.29 11.06 -12.75
C GLN A 38 -8.04 10.98 -11.87
N ASP A 39 -7.70 9.77 -11.43
CA ASP A 39 -6.68 9.46 -10.44
C ASP A 39 -5.98 8.12 -10.75
N LYS A 40 -4.73 7.98 -10.27
CA LYS A 40 -3.92 6.75 -10.42
C LYS A 40 -4.23 5.69 -9.34
N THR A 41 -5.40 5.76 -8.70
CA THR A 41 -5.73 4.79 -7.65
C THR A 41 -5.99 3.41 -8.24
N ALA A 42 -5.61 2.36 -7.51
CA ALA A 42 -5.81 0.99 -7.96
C ALA A 42 -7.28 0.67 -8.31
N ALA A 43 -8.24 1.32 -7.65
CA ALA A 43 -9.67 1.16 -7.94
C ALA A 43 -10.04 1.73 -9.32
N ALA A 44 -9.68 2.99 -9.60
CA ALA A 44 -9.95 3.62 -10.89
C ALA A 44 -9.26 2.90 -12.05
N THR A 45 -8.02 2.47 -11.84
CA THR A 45 -7.27 1.69 -12.84
C THR A 45 -7.86 0.31 -13.08
N SER A 46 -8.34 -0.38 -12.02
CA SER A 46 -8.98 -1.69 -12.17
C SER A 46 -10.31 -1.59 -12.92
N GLN A 47 -11.11 -0.55 -12.65
CA GLN A 47 -12.37 -0.32 -13.37
C GLN A 47 -12.11 -0.09 -14.86
N ALA A 48 -11.17 0.79 -15.20
CA ALA A 48 -10.82 1.06 -16.59
C ALA A 48 -10.30 -0.21 -17.31
N LEU A 49 -9.52 -1.05 -16.64
CA LEU A 49 -9.10 -2.34 -17.22
C LEU A 49 -10.26 -3.31 -17.43
N MET A 50 -11.21 -3.36 -16.48
CA MET A 50 -12.40 -4.18 -16.64
C MET A 50 -13.20 -3.75 -17.86
N ASP A 51 -13.35 -2.46 -18.13
CA ASP A 51 -14.09 -1.97 -19.30
C ASP A 51 -13.46 -2.47 -20.62
N ILE A 52 -12.12 -2.52 -20.69
CA ILE A 52 -11.36 -3.10 -21.81
C ILE A 52 -11.64 -4.61 -21.92
N PHE A 53 -11.62 -5.33 -20.80
CA PHE A 53 -11.85 -6.78 -20.79
C PHE A 53 -13.29 -7.17 -21.13
N HIS A 54 -14.27 -6.35 -20.77
CA HIS A 54 -15.66 -6.58 -21.20
C HIS A 54 -15.81 -6.46 -22.71
N THR A 55 -15.01 -5.60 -23.34
CA THR A 55 -15.10 -5.35 -24.78
C THR A 55 -14.32 -6.38 -25.60
N HIS A 56 -13.11 -6.75 -25.15
CA HIS A 56 -12.17 -7.57 -25.92
C HIS A 56 -11.91 -8.96 -25.34
N GLY A 57 -12.47 -9.27 -24.18
CA GLY A 57 -12.14 -10.46 -23.40
C GLY A 57 -10.93 -10.25 -22.49
N ALA A 58 -10.80 -11.12 -21.48
CA ALA A 58 -9.67 -11.08 -20.56
C ALA A 58 -8.39 -11.60 -21.25
N PRO A 59 -7.29 -10.84 -21.22
CA PRO A 59 -6.03 -11.27 -21.82
C PRO A 59 -5.40 -12.41 -21.00
N GLU A 60 -4.68 -13.29 -21.69
CA GLU A 60 -3.92 -14.35 -21.03
C GLU A 60 -2.77 -13.79 -20.16
N VAL A 61 -2.13 -12.71 -20.62
CA VAL A 61 -1.02 -12.05 -19.92
C VAL A 61 -1.09 -10.53 -20.04
N ILE A 62 -0.88 -9.84 -18.92
CA ILE A 62 -0.81 -8.38 -18.81
C ILE A 62 0.59 -8.00 -18.36
N LEU A 63 1.26 -7.17 -19.17
CA LEU A 63 2.57 -6.60 -18.91
C LEU A 63 2.40 -5.15 -18.49
N THR A 64 2.63 -4.85 -17.21
CA THR A 64 2.58 -3.46 -16.72
C THR A 64 3.99 -2.97 -16.49
N ASP A 65 4.23 -1.67 -16.69
CA ASP A 65 5.45 -1.07 -16.14
C ASP A 65 5.42 -1.18 -14.60
N GLN A 66 6.59 -1.15 -13.96
CA GLN A 66 6.73 -1.46 -12.52
C GLN A 66 6.20 -0.35 -11.59
N GLY A 67 5.10 0.30 -11.95
CA GLY A 67 4.35 1.14 -11.04
C GLY A 67 3.99 0.36 -9.77
N ARG A 68 4.24 0.95 -8.59
CA ARG A 68 3.97 0.34 -7.27
C ARG A 68 2.51 -0.14 -7.11
N GLU A 69 1.61 0.39 -7.92
CA GLU A 69 0.18 0.04 -7.98
C GLU A 69 -0.08 -1.38 -8.51
N PHE A 70 0.75 -1.90 -9.43
CA PHE A 70 0.61 -3.25 -10.00
C PHE A 70 1.55 -4.28 -9.35
N TRP A 71 2.71 -3.84 -8.87
CA TRP A 71 3.75 -4.69 -8.28
C TRP A 71 3.34 -5.42 -6.99
N ASN A 72 2.35 -4.89 -6.26
CA ASN A 72 1.84 -5.49 -5.02
C ASN A 72 1.06 -6.82 -5.22
N LYS A 73 0.68 -7.18 -6.46
CA LYS A 73 -0.13 -8.39 -6.72
C LYS A 73 0.70 -9.66 -6.95
N VAL A 74 1.95 -9.52 -7.39
CA VAL A 74 2.83 -10.66 -7.72
C VAL A 74 3.76 -11.01 -6.56
N ASN A 75 4.09 -10.03 -5.72
CA ASN A 75 5.02 -10.26 -4.62
C ASN A 75 4.37 -11.06 -3.49
N VAL A 76 5.13 -11.98 -2.92
CA VAL A 76 4.73 -12.76 -1.75
C VAL A 76 4.57 -11.79 -0.58
N GLN A 77 3.34 -11.66 -0.07
CA GLN A 77 3.11 -10.81 1.09
C GLN A 77 3.74 -11.45 2.32
N ALA A 78 4.61 -10.70 3.01
CA ALA A 78 5.32 -11.20 4.20
C ALA A 78 4.38 -11.63 5.36
N SER A 79 3.12 -11.18 5.35
CA SER A 79 2.11 -11.58 6.34
C SER A 79 1.43 -12.90 6.02
N THR A 80 1.25 -13.24 4.75
CA THR A 80 0.53 -14.45 4.32
C THR A 80 1.49 -15.54 3.85
N ASN A 81 2.70 -15.17 3.40
CA ASN A 81 3.67 -15.99 2.65
C ASN A 81 3.16 -16.50 1.29
N TYR A 82 2.10 -15.89 0.78
CA TYR A 82 1.57 -16.19 -0.55
C TYR A 82 1.37 -14.89 -1.34
N SER A 83 1.44 -14.99 -2.67
CA SER A 83 1.04 -13.88 -3.54
C SER A 83 -0.50 -13.71 -3.49
N PRO A 84 -1.01 -12.47 -3.53
CA PRO A 84 -2.46 -12.25 -3.65
C PRO A 84 -3.08 -12.98 -4.85
N TYR A 85 -2.32 -13.12 -5.95
CA TYR A 85 -2.74 -13.85 -7.14
C TYR A 85 -2.95 -15.35 -6.87
N ARG A 86 -2.02 -16.00 -6.16
CA ARG A 86 -2.13 -17.41 -5.74
C ARG A 86 -3.35 -17.66 -4.87
N LEU A 87 -3.72 -16.71 -4.00
CA LEU A 87 -4.90 -16.83 -3.14
C LEU A 87 -6.22 -16.59 -3.89
N MET A 88 -6.22 -15.73 -4.90
CA MET A 88 -7.45 -15.40 -5.63
C MET A 88 -7.77 -16.41 -6.73
N TYR A 89 -6.76 -17.01 -7.35
CA TYR A 89 -6.90 -17.90 -8.50
C TYR A 89 -6.35 -19.32 -8.25
N GLY A 90 -5.87 -19.61 -7.05
CA GLY A 90 -5.28 -20.89 -6.64
C GLY A 90 -3.94 -21.25 -7.32
N ARG A 91 -3.47 -20.46 -8.29
CA ARG A 91 -2.31 -20.76 -9.14
C ARG A 91 -1.25 -19.68 -9.07
N GLU A 92 0.03 -20.05 -9.27
CA GLU A 92 1.07 -19.03 -9.39
C GLU A 92 0.88 -18.22 -10.68
N PRO A 93 1.16 -16.90 -10.64
CA PRO A 93 1.20 -16.09 -11.85
C PRO A 93 2.33 -16.61 -12.74
N ARG A 94 2.01 -17.02 -13.96
CA ARG A 94 3.02 -17.36 -14.97
C ARG A 94 3.45 -16.09 -15.68
N LEU A 95 4.75 -15.81 -15.68
CA LEU A 95 5.30 -14.63 -16.34
C LEU A 95 5.61 -14.92 -17.81
N SER A 96 5.45 -13.95 -18.71
CA SER A 96 5.72 -14.16 -20.15
C SER A 96 7.11 -14.73 -20.45
N SER A 97 8.12 -14.40 -19.62
CA SER A 97 9.49 -14.91 -19.73
C SER A 97 9.63 -16.40 -19.39
N GLU A 98 8.69 -16.98 -18.64
CA GLU A 98 8.65 -18.39 -18.26
C GLU A 98 7.92 -19.25 -19.30
N ILE A 99 7.15 -18.62 -20.20
CA ILE A 99 6.38 -19.29 -21.27
C ILE A 99 7.30 -19.75 -22.43
N THR A 100 8.53 -19.25 -22.49
CA THR A 100 9.50 -19.56 -23.56
C THR A 100 10.19 -20.93 -23.40
N GLY A 101 10.05 -21.59 -22.25
CA GLY A 101 10.63 -22.92 -22.00
C GLY A 101 9.59 -24.01 -22.19
N ASP A 102 9.93 -25.00 -23.03
CA ASP A 102 9.26 -26.28 -23.25
C ASP A 102 7.88 -26.41 -22.60
N ILE A 103 6.87 -25.88 -23.29
CA ILE A 103 5.47 -26.18 -22.99
C ILE A 103 5.38 -27.71 -23.04
N PRO A 104 5.04 -28.41 -21.94
CA PRO A 104 4.71 -29.81 -22.02
C PRO A 104 3.60 -29.92 -23.08
N PRO A 105 3.76 -30.77 -24.11
CA PRO A 105 2.78 -30.85 -25.19
C PRO A 105 1.41 -30.97 -24.56
N LEU A 106 0.45 -30.21 -25.09
CA LEU A 106 -0.95 -30.37 -24.72
C LEU A 106 -1.24 -31.86 -24.79
N VAL A 107 -1.42 -32.49 -23.64
CA VAL A 107 -1.84 -33.88 -23.61
C VAL A 107 -3.24 -33.83 -24.18
N GLU A 108 -3.39 -34.27 -25.42
CA GLU A 108 -4.69 -34.64 -25.96
C GLU A 108 -5.17 -35.78 -25.08
N VAL A 109 -5.92 -35.43 -24.03
CA VAL A 109 -6.61 -36.42 -23.21
C VAL A 109 -7.79 -36.87 -24.06
N ASP A 110 -7.58 -37.94 -24.82
CA ASP A 110 -8.64 -38.65 -25.54
C ASP A 110 -9.72 -39.04 -24.53
N GLY A 111 -10.87 -38.37 -24.59
CA GLY A 111 -11.99 -38.59 -23.67
C GLY A 111 -11.73 -37.98 -22.29
N ILE A 112 -12.12 -36.72 -22.12
CA ILE A 112 -12.27 -36.16 -20.78
C ILE A 112 -13.56 -36.72 -20.20
N ASP A 113 -13.48 -37.85 -19.49
CA ASP A 113 -14.61 -38.36 -18.71
C ASP A 113 -14.97 -37.33 -17.63
N GLU A 114 -16.27 -37.03 -17.45
CA GLU A 114 -16.77 -36.06 -16.46
C GLU A 114 -16.24 -36.35 -15.04
N ASP A 115 -16.09 -37.63 -14.71
CA ASP A 115 -15.56 -38.10 -13.43
C ASP A 115 -14.09 -37.69 -13.21
N THR A 116 -13.27 -37.66 -14.26
CA THR A 116 -11.85 -37.24 -14.17
C THR A 116 -11.73 -35.74 -13.90
N VAL A 117 -12.66 -34.94 -14.44
CA VAL A 117 -12.72 -33.49 -14.17
C VAL A 117 -13.22 -33.23 -12.76
N ALA A 118 -14.21 -33.99 -12.30
CA ALA A 118 -14.73 -33.89 -10.94
C ALA A 118 -13.64 -34.19 -9.89
N ASP A 119 -12.89 -35.27 -10.08
CA ASP A 119 -11.76 -35.63 -9.21
C ASP A 119 -10.68 -34.53 -9.21
N TYR A 120 -10.38 -33.94 -10.37
CA TYR A 120 -9.43 -32.84 -10.48
C TYR A 120 -9.91 -31.58 -9.73
N LEU A 121 -11.19 -31.21 -9.89
CA LEU A 121 -11.78 -30.05 -9.22
C LEU A 121 -11.82 -30.25 -7.70
N GLN A 122 -12.09 -31.48 -7.24
CA GLN A 122 -12.11 -31.83 -5.82
C GLN A 122 -10.71 -31.80 -5.22
N ALA A 123 -9.74 -32.47 -5.85
CA ALA A 123 -8.33 -32.43 -5.43
C ALA A 123 -7.75 -31.00 -5.47
N ARG A 124 -8.32 -30.13 -6.29
CA ARG A 124 -7.98 -28.71 -6.35
C ARG A 124 -8.58 -27.94 -5.17
N ALA A 125 -9.86 -28.13 -4.88
CA ALA A 125 -10.55 -27.47 -3.77
C ALA A 125 -9.87 -27.80 -2.42
N GLU A 126 -9.50 -29.08 -2.21
CA GLU A 126 -8.79 -29.53 -1.01
C GLU A 126 -7.43 -28.82 -0.85
N LYS A 127 -6.65 -28.71 -1.94
CA LYS A 127 -5.36 -28.00 -1.91
C LYS A 127 -5.53 -26.51 -1.61
N ASP A 128 -6.56 -25.89 -2.16
CA ASP A 128 -6.82 -24.47 -1.93
C ASP A 128 -7.25 -24.24 -0.46
N GLU A 129 -8.07 -25.13 0.12
CA GLU A 129 -8.46 -25.09 1.54
C GLU A 129 -7.23 -25.19 2.47
N GLU A 130 -6.32 -26.13 2.21
CA GLU A 130 -5.06 -26.24 2.97
C GLU A 130 -4.22 -24.96 2.91
N VAL A 131 -4.18 -24.31 1.75
CA VAL A 131 -3.46 -23.04 1.57
C VAL A 131 -4.12 -21.95 2.40
N PHE A 132 -5.45 -21.86 2.40
CA PHE A 132 -6.18 -20.87 3.19
C PHE A 132 -5.97 -21.04 4.70
N ASP A 133 -5.92 -22.27 5.20
CA ASP A 133 -5.65 -22.52 6.62
C ASP A 133 -4.22 -22.09 7.02
N LYS A 134 -3.23 -22.37 6.17
CA LYS A 134 -1.85 -21.88 6.37
C LYS A 134 -1.79 -20.36 6.34
N VAL A 135 -2.54 -19.71 5.46
CA VAL A 135 -2.60 -18.25 5.36
C VAL A 135 -3.19 -17.64 6.62
N ARG A 136 -4.31 -18.17 7.12
CA ARG A 136 -4.96 -17.70 8.36
C ARG A 136 -3.98 -17.75 9.53
N LEU A 137 -3.31 -18.89 9.69
CA LEU A 137 -2.31 -19.10 10.75
C LEU A 137 -1.10 -18.14 10.62
N ASN A 138 -0.64 -17.87 9.38
CA ASN A 138 0.44 -16.91 9.14
C ASN A 138 0.02 -15.47 9.46
N VAL A 139 -1.19 -15.09 9.08
CA VAL A 139 -1.75 -13.75 9.35
C VAL A 139 -1.87 -13.53 10.86
N GLU A 140 -2.38 -14.50 11.60
CA GLU A 140 -2.46 -14.42 13.07
C GLU A 140 -1.08 -14.24 13.71
N LYS A 141 -0.10 -15.07 13.32
CA LYS A 141 1.29 -14.96 13.79
C LYS A 141 1.90 -13.60 13.43
N ALA A 142 1.63 -13.09 12.23
CA ALA A 142 2.12 -11.78 11.78
C ALA A 142 1.48 -10.63 12.57
N GLN A 143 0.18 -10.71 12.87
CA GLN A 143 -0.54 -9.74 13.70
C GLN A 143 -0.01 -9.74 15.13
N GLU A 144 0.23 -10.91 15.70
CA GLU A 144 0.80 -11.06 17.05
C GLU A 144 2.20 -10.45 17.12
N LYS A 145 3.10 -10.80 16.18
CA LYS A 145 4.43 -10.20 16.09
C LYS A 145 4.39 -8.67 15.95
N LYS A 146 3.46 -8.13 15.14
CA LYS A 146 3.26 -6.67 15.02
C LYS A 146 2.83 -6.06 16.36
N ARG A 147 1.87 -6.69 17.05
CA ARG A 147 1.37 -6.25 18.37
C ARG A 147 2.48 -6.25 19.41
N GLU A 148 3.30 -7.30 19.47
CA GLU A 148 4.44 -7.37 20.37
C GLU A 148 5.49 -6.31 20.07
N THR A 149 5.83 -6.14 18.79
CA THR A 149 6.82 -5.14 18.36
C THR A 149 6.34 -3.74 18.70
N TYR A 150 5.05 -3.45 18.48
CA TYR A 150 4.42 -2.21 18.90
C TYR A 150 4.48 -2.02 20.43
N ARG A 151 4.12 -3.05 21.21
CA ARG A 151 4.24 -3.02 22.68
C ARG A 151 5.68 -2.76 23.15
N ARG A 152 6.67 -3.44 22.56
CA ARG A 152 8.10 -3.22 22.86
C ARG A 152 8.55 -1.81 22.47
N ARG A 153 8.08 -1.28 21.33
CA ARG A 153 8.36 0.09 20.88
C ARG A 153 7.74 1.13 21.80
N ILE A 154 6.51 0.95 22.28
CA ILE A 154 5.93 1.85 23.28
C ILE A 154 6.80 1.86 24.55
N LYS A 155 7.16 0.67 25.06
CA LYS A 155 8.00 0.57 26.27
C LYS A 155 9.38 1.20 26.13
N LYS A 156 9.98 1.18 24.93
CA LYS A 156 11.32 1.74 24.66
C LYS A 156 11.31 3.20 24.17
N GLY A 157 10.25 3.63 23.50
CA GLY A 157 10.18 4.89 22.75
C GLY A 157 9.44 6.02 23.48
N THR A 158 8.60 5.70 24.46
CA THR A 158 7.97 6.75 25.28
C THR A 158 8.95 7.18 26.36
N LYS A 159 9.79 8.18 26.07
CA LYS A 159 10.36 9.02 27.14
C LYS A 159 9.18 9.71 27.83
N CYS A 160 8.65 9.08 28.87
CA CYS A 160 7.56 9.61 29.66
C CYS A 160 8.11 10.66 30.64
N PHE A 161 8.31 11.87 30.13
CA PHE A 161 8.42 13.03 30.99
C PHE A 161 7.04 13.38 31.52
N LYS A 162 6.95 13.95 32.72
CA LYS A 162 5.74 14.60 33.21
C LYS A 162 5.91 16.10 32.98
N ILE A 163 5.10 16.68 32.09
CA ILE A 163 5.09 18.11 31.84
C ILE A 163 4.09 18.73 32.81
N LEU A 164 4.55 19.72 33.58
CA LEU A 164 3.72 20.50 34.49
C LEU A 164 3.53 21.92 33.94
N PRO A 165 2.42 22.58 34.26
CA PRO A 165 2.27 24.02 34.03
C PRO A 165 3.47 24.80 34.59
N GLY A 166 3.96 25.77 33.83
CA GLY A 166 5.13 26.60 34.15
C GLY A 166 6.48 26.03 33.69
N MET A 167 6.54 24.77 33.21
CA MET A 167 7.80 24.20 32.72
C MET A 167 8.22 24.81 31.38
N GLU A 168 9.54 24.94 31.21
CA GLU A 168 10.15 25.32 29.94
C GLU A 168 10.40 24.09 29.08
N VAL A 169 9.89 24.16 27.86
CA VAL A 169 9.82 23.03 26.94
C VAL A 169 10.23 23.46 25.54
N LEU A 170 10.81 22.54 24.78
CA LEU A 170 11.12 22.73 23.37
C LEU A 170 9.99 22.11 22.53
N LYS A 171 9.58 22.84 21.49
CA LYS A 171 8.57 22.38 20.52
C LYS A 171 9.24 21.85 19.26
N LYS A 172 8.78 20.70 18.77
CA LYS A 172 9.30 20.08 17.54
C LYS A 172 8.88 20.86 16.30
N ASP A 173 9.78 21.05 15.35
CA ASP A 173 9.41 21.61 14.04
C ASP A 173 8.79 20.56 13.12
N GLU A 174 7.47 20.47 13.11
CA GLU A 174 6.72 19.57 12.23
C GLU A 174 6.88 19.92 10.74
N ARG A 175 7.33 21.15 10.39
CA ARG A 175 7.50 21.57 8.98
C ARG A 175 8.64 20.84 8.27
N LYS A 176 9.57 20.24 9.02
CA LYS A 176 10.68 19.43 8.50
C LYS A 176 10.21 18.04 8.04
N ARG A 177 9.05 17.58 8.49
CA ARG A 177 8.55 16.23 8.17
C ARG A 177 8.21 16.12 6.68
N GLY A 178 9.00 15.33 5.94
CA GLY A 178 8.74 15.00 4.53
C GLY A 178 9.22 16.01 3.49
N ARG A 179 9.97 17.05 3.88
CA ARG A 179 10.58 18.01 2.93
C ARG A 179 12.06 17.71 2.72
N LEU A 180 12.49 17.63 1.46
CA LEU A 180 13.93 17.58 1.11
C LEU A 180 14.59 18.93 1.39
N GLY A 181 15.83 18.92 1.90
CA GLY A 181 16.68 20.11 2.03
C GLY A 181 16.73 20.79 3.41
N ARG A 182 15.97 20.32 4.40
CA ARG A 182 16.01 20.85 5.79
C ARG A 182 16.65 19.91 6.80
N THR A 183 17.41 18.93 6.33
CA THR A 183 18.04 17.91 7.20
C THR A 183 18.94 18.51 8.26
N MET A 184 19.67 19.60 7.94
CA MET A 184 20.57 20.30 8.86
C MET A 184 19.87 21.29 9.80
N ASP A 185 18.59 21.62 9.60
CA ASP A 185 17.86 22.49 10.51
C ASP A 185 17.65 21.77 11.86
N PRO A 186 17.74 22.46 13.01
CA PRO A 186 17.52 21.84 14.31
C PRO A 186 16.08 21.34 14.45
N ASP A 187 15.90 20.10 14.93
CA ASP A 187 14.57 19.49 15.12
C ASP A 187 13.72 20.20 16.18
N TRP A 188 14.38 20.94 17.08
CA TRP A 188 13.81 21.59 18.25
C TRP A 188 14.28 23.06 18.30
N PRO A 189 13.74 23.92 17.42
CA PRO A 189 14.32 25.24 17.16
C PRO A 189 14.04 26.27 18.26
N THR A 190 12.95 26.11 19.03
CA THR A 190 12.46 27.19 19.89
C THR A 190 11.89 26.66 21.21
N GLN A 191 12.16 27.43 22.26
CA GLN A 191 11.72 27.21 23.62
C GLN A 191 10.39 27.94 23.89
N TYR A 192 9.55 27.30 24.67
CA TYR A 192 8.23 27.77 25.09
C TYR A 192 8.02 27.47 26.58
N ARG A 193 7.08 28.17 27.19
CA ARG A 193 6.58 27.88 28.54
C ARG A 193 5.22 27.22 28.44
N VAL A 194 4.97 26.21 29.28
CA VAL A 194 3.68 25.53 29.34
C VAL A 194 2.73 26.34 30.20
N THR A 195 1.59 26.76 29.65
CA THR A 195 0.56 27.47 30.42
C THR A 195 -0.39 26.48 31.07
N GLU A 196 -0.87 25.50 30.30
CA GLU A 196 -1.89 24.55 30.72
C GLU A 196 -1.69 23.19 30.03
N VAL A 197 -2.00 22.12 30.75
CA VAL A 197 -2.00 20.75 30.23
C VAL A 197 -3.46 20.27 30.26
N GLY A 198 -4.05 20.07 29.09
CA GLY A 198 -5.42 19.57 28.97
C GLY A 198 -5.49 18.04 29.00
N ASP A 199 -6.66 17.51 29.34
CA ASP A 199 -6.90 16.06 29.53
C ASP A 199 -6.65 15.21 28.27
N ASN A 200 -6.69 15.80 27.07
CA ASN A 200 -6.53 15.11 25.79
C ASN A 200 -5.05 14.95 25.34
N ASN A 201 -4.08 14.95 26.26
CA ASN A 201 -2.64 14.99 25.92
C ASN A 201 -2.27 16.17 25.00
N LEU A 202 -2.95 17.30 25.18
CA LEU A 202 -2.69 18.54 24.47
C LEU A 202 -2.14 19.56 25.48
N VAL A 203 -1.09 20.28 25.09
CA VAL A 203 -0.46 21.31 25.91
C VAL A 203 -0.59 22.67 25.23
N GLN A 204 -0.96 23.65 26.05
CA GLN A 204 -1.02 25.04 25.66
C GLN A 204 0.32 25.70 25.97
N LEU A 205 0.88 26.37 24.97
CA LEU A 205 2.24 26.89 25.01
C LEU A 205 2.25 28.42 24.84
N GLU A 206 3.19 29.05 25.51
CA GLU A 206 3.43 30.48 25.48
C GLU A 206 4.89 30.77 25.12
N THR A 207 5.11 31.81 24.34
CA THR A 207 6.45 32.29 23.98
C THR A 207 7.13 32.92 25.20
N LEU A 208 8.46 32.96 25.27
CA LEU A 208 9.18 33.61 26.37
C LEU A 208 8.77 35.09 26.56
N ASP A 209 8.32 35.75 25.49
CA ASP A 209 7.82 37.13 25.48
C ASP A 209 6.36 37.27 25.95
N GLY A 210 5.76 36.24 26.55
CA GLY A 210 4.41 36.29 27.11
C GLY A 210 3.27 36.14 26.08
N HIS A 211 3.58 35.70 24.86
CA HIS A 211 2.59 35.55 23.79
C HIS A 211 2.11 34.11 23.66
N GLN A 212 0.82 33.88 23.91
CA GLN A 212 0.22 32.55 23.84
C GLN A 212 0.01 32.06 22.40
N LEU A 213 0.38 30.81 22.11
CA LEU A 213 0.17 30.19 20.81
C LEU A 213 -1.32 29.92 20.60
N LYS A 214 -1.82 30.27 19.41
CA LYS A 214 -3.22 30.00 19.03
C LYS A 214 -3.55 28.51 18.92
N THR A 215 -2.55 27.66 18.70
CA THR A 215 -2.72 26.22 18.49
C THR A 215 -2.19 25.42 19.66
N GLN A 216 -3.05 24.55 20.20
CA GLN A 216 -2.65 23.52 21.14
C GLN A 216 -1.69 22.54 20.48
N THR A 217 -0.65 22.13 21.20
CA THR A 217 0.39 21.25 20.68
C THR A 217 0.25 19.86 21.33
N PRO A 218 0.36 18.75 20.57
CA PRO A 218 0.36 17.41 21.14
C PRO A 218 1.52 17.21 22.11
N TYR A 219 1.26 16.50 23.22
CA TYR A 219 2.27 16.13 24.22
C TYR A 219 3.50 15.46 23.61
N ALA A 220 3.30 14.63 22.58
CA ALA A 220 4.37 13.91 21.88
C ALA A 220 5.31 14.82 21.04
N SER A 221 4.89 16.04 20.73
CA SER A 221 5.68 17.02 19.94
C SER A 221 6.41 18.03 20.82
N VAL A 222 6.45 17.79 22.14
CA VAL A 222 7.06 18.67 23.14
C VAL A 222 8.05 17.86 23.97
N LYS A 223 9.19 18.45 24.32
CA LYS A 223 10.16 17.86 25.25
C LYS A 223 10.56 18.88 26.32
N PRO A 224 10.79 18.46 27.58
CA PRO A 224 11.35 19.37 28.58
C PRO A 224 12.74 19.86 28.14
N LEU A 225 13.07 21.10 28.49
CA LEU A 225 14.43 21.60 28.39
C LEU A 225 15.27 20.88 29.46
N GLU A 226 16.15 19.97 29.04
CA GLU A 226 17.14 19.37 29.96
C GLU A 226 18.04 20.49 30.48
N LYS A 227 18.10 20.68 31.81
CA LYS A 227 19.08 21.54 32.48
C LYS A 227 20.39 20.79 32.69
#